data_AF-A0A0F9Q3U9-F1
#
_entry.id   AF-A0A0F9Q3U9-F1
#
_cell.length_a   1.000
_cell.length_b   1.000
_cell.length_c   1.000
_cell.angle_alpha   90.00
_cell.angle_beta   90.00
_cell.angle_gamma   90.00
#
_symmetry.space_group_name_H-M   'P 1'
#
loop_
_entity.id
_entity.type
_entity.pdbx_description
1 polymer ?
#
loop_
_entity_poly.entity_id
_entity_poly.type
_entity_poly.pdbx_seq_one_letter_code
_entity_poly.pdbx_strand_id
1 'polypeptide(L)'
;MSGFGFRRDIANSRLDIEVAGSDVLQATTTALTIPAGVTSGLTVVAGGITVTAGGVTLSDGSLVYENRVAVTQLSSHATTVICSALSGIITLFSVDLAFGAQATFTVTNTFVAVGDVVLLHIGDYADASGTGTATVHDVASGSFKVWLDNNHASEGAFNNATTLNFVVIQANA
;
A
#
# COMPACT_ATOMS: atom_id res chain seq x y z
N MET A 1 -6.34 44.79 9.72
CA MET A 1 -6.17 43.95 10.92
C MET A 1 -5.90 42.55 10.41
N SER A 2 -4.67 42.04 10.48
CA SER A 2 -4.38 40.63 10.16
C SER A 2 -4.84 39.78 11.33
N GLY A 3 -6.16 39.67 11.46
CA GLY A 3 -6.83 39.05 12.60
C GLY A 3 -7.17 37.63 12.25
N PHE A 4 -6.75 36.70 13.09
CA PHE A 4 -7.34 35.37 13.12
C PHE A 4 -8.86 35.53 13.24
N GLY A 5 -9.64 34.84 12.40
CA GLY A 5 -11.09 34.97 12.50
C GLY A 5 -11.88 34.26 11.42
N PHE A 6 -13.20 34.34 11.58
CA PHE A 6 -14.17 33.90 10.58
C PHE A 6 -14.63 35.11 9.77
N ARG A 7 -14.67 34.98 8.44
CA ARG A 7 -15.21 36.02 7.57
C ARG A 7 -16.33 35.47 6.70
N ARG A 8 -17.43 36.21 6.64
CA ARG A 8 -18.50 35.95 5.68
C ARG A 8 -18.16 36.69 4.39
N ASP A 9 -17.80 35.96 3.35
CA ASP A 9 -17.64 36.51 2.01
C ASP A 9 -18.99 36.44 1.28
N ILE A 10 -19.70 37.56 1.32
CA ILE A 10 -21.04 37.68 0.72
C ILE A 10 -20.94 37.65 -0.81
N ALA A 11 -19.87 38.20 -1.39
CA ALA A 11 -19.72 38.29 -2.84
C ALA A 11 -19.57 36.90 -3.46
N ASN A 12 -18.86 36.00 -2.78
CA ASN A 12 -18.62 34.63 -3.24
C ASN A 12 -19.49 33.57 -2.55
N SER A 13 -20.48 33.98 -1.75
CA SER A 13 -21.38 33.08 -0.99
C SER A 13 -20.63 32.03 -0.15
N ARG A 14 -19.61 32.48 0.59
CA ARG A 14 -18.62 31.63 1.24
C ARG A 14 -18.37 32.05 2.68
N LEU A 15 -17.99 31.10 3.53
CA LEU A 15 -17.44 31.34 4.87
C LEU A 15 -15.95 30.99 4.88
N ASP A 16 -15.12 31.91 5.34
CA ASP A 16 -13.67 31.77 5.37
C ASP A 16 -13.14 31.72 6.79
N ILE A 17 -12.09 30.94 6.99
CA ILE A 17 -11.22 31.01 8.16
C ILE A 17 -9.94 31.72 7.73
N GLU A 18 -9.68 32.88 8.30
CA GLU A 18 -8.46 33.66 8.09
C GLU A 18 -7.47 33.41 9.24
N VAL A 19 -6.22 33.19 8.88
CA VAL A 19 -5.08 33.11 9.79
C VAL A 19 -3.99 34.03 9.26
N ALA A 20 -3.59 35.01 10.08
CA ALA A 20 -2.49 35.93 9.77
C ALA A 20 -2.56 36.57 8.37
N GLY A 21 -3.75 36.99 7.92
CA GLY A 21 -3.92 37.64 6.61
C GLY A 21 -4.20 36.68 5.45
N SER A 22 -4.22 35.37 5.67
CA SER A 22 -4.44 34.36 4.63
C SER A 22 -5.66 33.49 4.95
N ASP A 23 -6.46 33.18 3.93
CA ASP A 23 -7.53 32.19 4.05
C ASP A 23 -6.89 30.80 4.14
N VAL A 24 -7.19 30.05 5.21
CA VAL A 24 -6.70 28.68 5.40
C VAL A 24 -7.76 27.63 5.11
N LEU A 25 -9.03 28.02 5.13
CA LEU A 25 -10.16 27.16 4.83
C LEU A 25 -11.33 28.00 4.33
N GLN A 26 -12.02 27.48 3.33
CA GLN A 26 -13.12 28.14 2.64
C GLN A 26 -14.28 27.16 2.49
N ALA A 27 -15.46 27.52 2.96
CA ALA A 27 -16.65 26.68 2.93
C ALA A 27 -17.76 27.31 2.08
N THR A 28 -18.30 26.53 1.15
CA THR A 28 -19.52 26.83 0.40
C THR A 28 -20.61 25.81 0.78
N THR A 29 -21.79 25.90 0.15
CA THR A 29 -22.86 24.90 0.34
C THR A 29 -22.51 23.53 -0.25
N THR A 30 -21.49 23.43 -1.11
CA THR A 30 -21.15 22.21 -1.85
C THR A 30 -19.70 21.77 -1.69
N ALA A 31 -18.85 22.57 -1.06
CA ALA A 31 -17.42 22.28 -0.96
C ALA A 31 -16.78 22.86 0.30
N LEU A 32 -15.74 22.16 0.75
CA LEU A 32 -14.76 22.66 1.70
C LEU A 32 -13.40 22.67 1.00
N THR A 33 -12.76 23.84 0.91
CA THR A 33 -11.54 24.05 0.13
C THR A 33 -10.43 24.54 1.03
N ILE A 34 -9.24 23.96 0.86
CA ILE A 34 -7.98 24.47 1.41
C ILE A 34 -7.31 25.28 0.28
N PRO A 35 -7.14 26.60 0.44
CA PRO A 35 -6.63 27.45 -0.64
C PRO A 35 -5.21 27.10 -1.06
N ALA A 36 -4.87 27.30 -2.34
CA ALA A 36 -3.56 26.94 -2.90
C ALA A 36 -2.35 27.63 -2.24
N GLY A 37 -2.57 28.73 -1.52
CA GLY A 37 -1.53 29.40 -0.72
C GLY A 37 -1.13 28.63 0.54
N VAL A 38 -1.89 27.60 0.93
CA VAL A 38 -1.58 26.70 2.04
C VAL A 38 -0.72 25.55 1.50
N THR A 39 0.57 25.54 1.85
CA THR A 39 1.56 24.57 1.32
C THR A 39 1.53 23.21 2.02
N SER A 40 0.89 23.12 3.19
CA SER A 40 0.57 21.88 3.89
C SER A 40 -0.94 21.78 4.01
N GLY A 41 -1.59 21.07 3.08
CA GLY A 41 -3.05 21.08 2.93
C GLY A 41 -3.81 20.65 4.19
N LEU A 42 -4.13 19.37 4.29
CA LEU A 42 -4.81 18.80 5.46
C LEU A 42 -3.86 17.84 6.19
N THR A 43 -3.60 18.10 7.47
CA THR A 43 -2.92 17.15 8.36
C THR A 43 -3.91 16.67 9.41
N VAL A 44 -4.23 15.37 9.41
CA VAL A 44 -5.05 14.75 10.44
C VAL A 44 -4.13 14.07 11.43
N VAL A 45 -3.99 14.66 12.63
CA VAL A 45 -3.00 14.21 13.63
C VAL A 45 -3.44 12.93 14.33
N ALA A 46 -4.74 12.66 14.40
CA ALA A 46 -5.32 11.45 14.96
C ALA A 46 -6.69 11.18 14.33
N GLY A 47 -7.04 9.90 14.19
CA GLY A 47 -8.24 9.47 13.44
C GLY A 47 -8.00 9.53 11.93
N GLY A 48 -8.46 8.53 11.19
CA GLY A 48 -8.38 8.56 9.73
C GLY A 48 -9.38 9.55 9.11
N ILE A 49 -9.31 9.70 7.80
CA ILE A 49 -10.38 10.35 7.04
C ILE A 49 -11.46 9.28 6.75
N THR A 50 -12.69 9.49 7.22
CA THR A 50 -13.83 8.63 6.88
C THR A 50 -14.66 9.30 5.78
N VAL A 51 -14.83 8.62 4.65
CA VAL A 51 -15.66 9.08 3.52
C VAL A 51 -16.88 8.17 3.42
N THR A 52 -18.05 8.66 3.85
CA THR A 52 -19.28 7.85 3.93
C THR A 52 -20.01 7.72 2.58
N ALA A 53 -19.74 8.62 1.63
CA ALA A 53 -20.30 8.57 0.27
C ALA A 53 -19.30 9.14 -0.75
N GLY A 54 -19.25 8.55 -1.94
CA GLY A 54 -18.31 8.93 -3.00
C GLY A 54 -16.99 8.15 -2.93
N GLY A 55 -15.92 8.73 -3.47
CA GLY A 55 -14.58 8.15 -3.46
C GLY A 55 -13.51 9.20 -3.19
N VAL A 56 -12.27 8.74 -3.01
CA VAL A 56 -11.10 9.62 -2.89
C VAL A 56 -10.44 9.72 -4.26
N THR A 57 -10.23 10.95 -4.74
CA THR A 57 -9.47 11.24 -5.97
C THR A 57 -8.17 11.94 -5.62
N LEU A 58 -7.04 11.41 -6.09
CA LEU A 58 -5.71 12.00 -5.97
C LEU A 58 -5.24 12.39 -7.38
N SER A 59 -5.23 13.69 -7.70
CA SER A 59 -4.92 14.16 -9.07
C SER A 59 -3.42 14.32 -9.34
N ASP A 60 -2.64 14.74 -8.33
CA ASP A 60 -1.20 15.07 -8.47
C ASP A 60 -0.34 14.46 -7.34
N GLY A 61 -0.80 13.36 -6.74
CA GLY A 61 -0.11 12.71 -5.61
C GLY A 61 -0.18 11.18 -5.68
N SER A 62 0.60 10.51 -4.81
CA SER A 62 0.57 9.06 -4.65
C SER A 62 -0.10 8.66 -3.34
N LEU A 63 -0.62 7.43 -3.30
CA LEU A 63 -0.95 6.77 -2.04
C LEU A 63 0.33 6.15 -1.47
N VAL A 64 0.73 6.57 -0.28
CA VAL A 64 1.90 6.03 0.42
C VAL A 64 1.42 5.24 1.63
N TYR A 65 1.82 3.97 1.68
CA TYR A 65 1.68 3.15 2.88
C TYR A 65 2.93 3.35 3.74
N GLU A 66 2.81 4.15 4.80
CA GLU A 66 3.88 4.30 5.77
C GLU A 66 4.14 3.00 6.53
N ASN A 67 5.29 2.92 7.21
CA ASN A 67 5.68 1.78 8.04
C ASN A 67 5.76 0.45 7.29
N ARG A 68 6.16 0.51 6.01
CA ARG A 68 6.48 -0.68 5.21
C ARG A 68 7.57 -1.50 5.90
N VAL A 69 7.39 -2.81 5.93
CA VAL A 69 8.35 -3.76 6.52
C VAL A 69 9.15 -4.48 5.44
N ALA A 70 10.35 -4.94 5.78
CA ALA A 70 11.17 -5.80 4.93
C ALA A 70 11.56 -7.06 5.72
N VAL A 71 11.38 -8.24 5.11
CA VAL A 71 11.63 -9.53 5.76
C VAL A 71 12.35 -10.47 4.80
N THR A 72 13.34 -11.22 5.29
CA THR A 72 14.01 -12.28 4.52
C THR A 72 13.49 -13.65 4.95
N GLN A 73 13.14 -14.49 3.98
CA GLN A 73 12.73 -15.87 4.22
C GLN A 73 13.92 -16.70 4.73
N LEU A 74 13.70 -17.52 5.76
CA LEU A 74 14.81 -17.99 6.59
C LEU A 74 15.60 -19.20 6.03
N SER A 75 14.92 -20.19 5.43
CA SER A 75 15.57 -21.50 5.19
C SER A 75 15.18 -22.23 3.90
N SER A 76 14.03 -21.93 3.30
CA SER A 76 13.58 -22.58 2.07
C SER A 76 12.41 -21.82 1.47
N HIS A 77 12.06 -22.13 0.23
CA HIS A 77 10.86 -21.62 -0.45
C HIS A 77 9.53 -21.99 0.22
N ALA A 78 9.51 -22.99 1.09
CA ALA A 78 8.32 -23.38 1.85
C ALA A 78 8.25 -22.73 3.23
N THR A 79 9.29 -22.00 3.64
CA THR A 79 9.39 -21.45 4.98
C THR A 79 8.44 -20.29 5.15
N THR A 80 7.60 -20.36 6.19
CA THR A 80 6.68 -19.28 6.57
C THR A 80 7.41 -17.97 6.81
N VAL A 81 6.83 -16.88 6.31
CA VAL A 81 7.32 -15.52 6.52
C VAL A 81 6.37 -14.82 7.49
N ILE A 82 6.91 -14.24 8.58
CA ILE A 82 6.13 -13.42 9.52
C ILE A 82 6.36 -11.96 9.16
N CYS A 83 5.31 -11.29 8.69
CA CYS A 83 5.39 -9.96 8.12
C CYS A 83 4.05 -9.25 8.32
N SER A 84 3.90 -8.53 9.44
CA SER A 84 2.64 -7.86 9.80
C SER A 84 2.69 -6.37 9.50
N ALA A 85 2.30 -6.00 8.29
CA ALA A 85 2.09 -4.62 7.86
C ALA A 85 1.17 -4.57 6.63
N LEU A 86 0.59 -3.40 6.34
CA LEU A 86 -0.23 -3.20 5.12
C LEU A 86 0.58 -3.24 3.83
N SER A 87 1.89 -3.03 3.88
CA SER A 87 2.77 -3.20 2.72
C SER A 87 4.13 -3.72 3.16
N GLY A 88 4.84 -4.39 2.24
CA GLY A 88 6.16 -4.92 2.56
C GLY A 88 6.95 -5.43 1.38
N ILE A 89 8.21 -5.78 1.68
CA ILE A 89 9.14 -6.47 0.80
C ILE A 89 9.52 -7.79 1.47
N ILE A 90 9.43 -8.89 0.72
CA ILE A 90 9.87 -10.22 1.14
C ILE A 90 11.05 -10.60 0.26
N THR A 91 12.24 -10.75 0.83
CA THR A 91 13.39 -11.36 0.13
C THR A 91 13.30 -12.87 0.27
N LEU A 92 13.23 -13.58 -0.84
CA LEU A 92 13.18 -15.04 -0.85
C LEU A 92 14.50 -15.65 -0.38
N PHE A 93 14.45 -16.86 0.19
CA PHE A 93 15.66 -17.55 0.66
C PHE A 93 16.48 -18.00 -0.55
N SER A 94 17.77 -17.65 -0.66
CA SER A 94 18.58 -17.96 -1.85
C SER A 94 18.78 -19.48 -2.03
N VAL A 95 17.91 -20.09 -2.84
CA VAL A 95 17.94 -21.48 -3.25
C VAL A 95 17.18 -21.63 -4.56
N ASP A 96 17.72 -22.46 -5.45
CA ASP A 96 17.11 -22.70 -6.76
C ASP A 96 15.78 -23.43 -6.62
N LEU A 97 14.72 -22.84 -7.19
CA LEU A 97 13.53 -23.55 -7.59
C LEU A 97 13.76 -24.12 -8.98
N ALA A 98 13.81 -25.45 -9.09
CA ALA A 98 14.08 -26.14 -10.35
C ALA A 98 13.03 -25.81 -11.44
N PHE A 99 13.40 -26.01 -12.70
CA PHE A 99 12.47 -25.86 -13.82
C PHE A 99 11.26 -26.78 -13.66
N GLY A 100 10.06 -26.26 -13.95
CA GLY A 100 8.80 -26.98 -13.76
C GLY A 100 8.42 -27.23 -12.29
N ALA A 101 9.18 -26.73 -11.32
CA ALA A 101 8.87 -26.87 -9.91
C ALA A 101 8.00 -25.72 -9.40
N GLN A 102 7.23 -26.04 -8.36
CA GLN A 102 6.43 -25.09 -7.61
C GLN A 102 6.81 -25.18 -6.13
N ALA A 103 6.78 -24.05 -5.44
CA ALA A 103 6.82 -24.00 -4.00
C ALA A 103 5.69 -23.12 -3.46
N THR A 104 5.28 -23.39 -2.22
CA THR A 104 4.27 -22.60 -1.52
C THR A 104 4.78 -22.26 -0.14
N PHE A 105 4.67 -20.99 0.26
CA PHE A 105 4.86 -20.58 1.65
C PHE A 105 3.68 -19.74 2.12
N THR A 106 3.53 -19.67 3.44
CA THR A 106 2.53 -18.81 4.09
C THR A 106 3.18 -17.52 4.55
N VAL A 107 2.51 -16.39 4.35
CA VAL A 107 2.83 -15.10 4.95
C VAL A 107 1.85 -14.86 6.09
N THR A 108 2.35 -14.85 7.33
CA THR A 108 1.57 -14.48 8.51
C THR A 108 1.56 -12.96 8.64
N ASN A 109 0.39 -12.35 8.46
CA ASN A 109 0.18 -10.91 8.47
C ASN A 109 -1.13 -10.55 9.18
N THR A 110 -1.02 -9.97 10.37
CA THR A 110 -2.17 -9.62 11.23
C THR A 110 -3.10 -8.54 10.67
N PHE A 111 -2.68 -7.82 9.62
CA PHE A 111 -3.51 -6.80 8.95
C PHE A 111 -4.40 -7.37 7.84
N VAL A 112 -4.18 -8.62 7.44
CA VAL A 112 -4.96 -9.31 6.41
C VAL A 112 -6.18 -9.94 7.05
N ALA A 113 -7.33 -9.74 6.43
CA ALA A 113 -8.57 -10.44 6.73
C ALA A 113 -9.20 -11.07 5.48
N VAL A 114 -10.17 -11.94 5.70
CA VAL A 114 -10.86 -12.65 4.61
C VAL A 114 -11.60 -11.63 3.74
N GLY A 115 -11.33 -11.66 2.43
CA GLY A 115 -11.94 -10.74 1.45
C GLY A 115 -11.02 -9.61 0.99
N ASP A 116 -9.92 -9.37 1.72
CA ASP A 116 -8.92 -8.38 1.30
C ASP A 116 -8.29 -8.72 -0.04
N VAL A 117 -7.92 -7.68 -0.78
CA VAL A 117 -7.14 -7.81 -2.01
C VAL A 117 -5.67 -7.63 -1.65
N VAL A 118 -4.92 -8.74 -1.68
CA VAL A 118 -3.46 -8.68 -1.58
C VAL A 118 -2.90 -8.58 -2.99
N LEU A 119 -2.26 -7.45 -3.30
CA LEU A 119 -1.51 -7.28 -4.53
C LEU A 119 -0.05 -7.61 -4.25
N LEU A 120 0.49 -8.60 -4.94
CA LEU A 120 1.88 -9.03 -4.85
C LEU A 120 2.50 -9.13 -6.24
N HIS A 121 3.76 -8.75 -6.36
CA HIS A 121 4.55 -8.94 -7.57
C HIS A 121 6.02 -9.20 -7.24
N ILE A 122 6.76 -9.74 -8.20
CA ILE A 122 8.22 -9.80 -8.12
C ILE A 122 8.76 -8.37 -8.24
N GLY A 123 9.38 -7.88 -7.16
CA GLY A 123 9.94 -6.53 -7.08
C GLY A 123 11.31 -6.42 -7.75
N ASP A 124 12.19 -7.39 -7.47
CA ASP A 124 13.51 -7.51 -8.10
C ASP A 124 13.75 -8.97 -8.44
N TYR A 125 13.87 -9.26 -9.74
CA TYR A 125 14.12 -10.60 -10.27
C TYR A 125 15.63 -10.80 -10.33
N ALA A 126 16.20 -11.45 -9.31
CA ALA A 126 17.64 -11.49 -9.06
C ALA A 126 18.37 -12.66 -9.75
N ASP A 127 17.68 -13.40 -10.62
CA ASP A 127 18.26 -14.50 -11.42
C ASP A 127 18.58 -14.10 -12.84
N ALA A 128 19.64 -14.72 -13.38
CA ALA A 128 20.03 -14.57 -14.77
C ALA A 128 19.21 -15.46 -15.74
N SER A 129 18.43 -16.41 -15.21
CA SER A 129 17.67 -17.41 -15.99
C SER A 129 16.35 -17.78 -15.29
N GLY A 130 15.62 -18.77 -15.84
CA GLY A 130 14.34 -19.20 -15.30
C GLY A 130 13.16 -18.34 -15.74
N THR A 131 11.95 -18.77 -15.38
CA THR A 131 10.72 -18.03 -15.66
C THR A 131 9.84 -18.10 -14.42
N GLY A 132 10.33 -17.42 -13.38
CA GLY A 132 9.68 -17.33 -12.09
C GLY A 132 8.42 -16.47 -12.12
N THR A 133 7.37 -16.96 -11.47
CA THR A 133 6.18 -16.17 -11.14
C THR A 133 5.86 -16.30 -9.66
N ALA A 134 5.20 -15.28 -9.11
CA ALA A 134 4.70 -15.28 -7.74
C ALA A 134 3.23 -14.85 -7.74
N THR A 135 2.37 -15.68 -7.15
CA THR A 135 0.92 -15.46 -7.14
C THR A 135 0.37 -15.57 -5.73
N VAL A 136 -0.51 -14.64 -5.35
CA VAL A 136 -1.24 -14.73 -4.08
C VAL A 136 -2.27 -15.87 -4.16
N HIS A 137 -2.34 -16.67 -3.11
CA HIS A 137 -3.28 -17.76 -2.98
C HIS A 137 -3.87 -17.80 -1.55
N ASP A 138 -5.09 -18.31 -1.39
CA ASP A 138 -5.71 -18.61 -0.08
C ASP A 138 -5.57 -17.46 0.95
N VAL A 139 -6.17 -16.31 0.64
CA VAL A 139 -6.23 -15.17 1.56
C VAL A 139 -7.17 -15.50 2.72
N ALA A 140 -6.62 -15.54 3.93
CA ALA A 140 -7.32 -15.91 5.14
C ALA A 140 -7.11 -14.85 6.23
N SER A 141 -7.89 -14.92 7.30
CA SER A 141 -7.66 -14.04 8.45
C SER A 141 -6.25 -14.23 9.00
N GLY A 142 -5.50 -13.15 9.08
CA GLY A 142 -4.14 -13.11 9.58
C GLY A 142 -3.07 -13.69 8.63
N SER A 143 -3.41 -14.08 7.39
CA SER A 143 -2.43 -14.67 6.48
C SER A 143 -2.84 -14.70 5.01
N PHE A 144 -1.87 -14.91 4.13
CA PHE A 144 -2.09 -15.35 2.75
C PHE A 144 -0.98 -16.32 2.36
N LYS A 145 -1.22 -17.16 1.35
CA LYS A 145 -0.18 -18.00 0.76
C LYS A 145 0.39 -17.34 -0.49
N VAL A 146 1.62 -17.69 -0.81
CA VAL A 146 2.28 -17.33 -2.05
C VAL A 146 2.68 -18.60 -2.76
N TRP A 147 2.24 -18.72 -4.02
CA TRP A 147 2.71 -19.73 -4.95
C TRP A 147 3.86 -19.16 -5.76
N LEU A 148 4.98 -19.87 -5.71
CA LEU A 148 6.15 -19.62 -6.54
C LEU A 148 6.20 -20.71 -7.59
N ASP A 149 6.18 -20.34 -8.86
CA ASP A 149 6.28 -21.28 -9.97
C ASP A 149 7.47 -20.91 -10.84
N ASN A 150 8.25 -21.91 -11.25
CA ASN A 150 9.26 -21.75 -12.28
C ASN A 150 8.81 -22.46 -13.56
N ASN A 151 8.13 -21.75 -14.45
CA ASN A 151 7.57 -22.31 -15.69
C ASN A 151 8.61 -22.37 -16.83
N HIS A 152 9.90 -22.36 -16.51
CA HIS A 152 10.94 -22.43 -17.53
C HIS A 152 10.93 -23.78 -18.25
N ALA A 153 11.15 -23.77 -19.56
CA ALA A 153 10.98 -24.95 -20.42
C ALA A 153 12.08 -26.03 -20.21
N SER A 154 13.28 -25.62 -19.83
CA SER A 154 14.44 -26.49 -19.61
C SER A 154 15.52 -25.69 -18.89
N GLU A 155 16.31 -26.30 -17.99
CA GLU A 155 17.53 -25.73 -17.39
C GLU A 155 17.45 -24.21 -17.10
N GLY A 156 16.93 -23.85 -15.93
CA GLY A 156 16.94 -22.47 -15.45
C GLY A 156 16.39 -22.45 -14.03
N ALA A 157 17.17 -21.92 -13.11
CA ALA A 157 16.76 -21.78 -11.72
C ALA A 157 15.90 -20.52 -11.58
N PHE A 158 14.94 -20.58 -10.67
CA PHE A 158 14.29 -19.40 -10.13
C PHE A 158 14.68 -19.25 -8.67
N ASN A 159 15.07 -18.03 -8.31
CA ASN A 159 15.42 -17.47 -7.02
C ASN A 159 16.91 -17.50 -6.57
N ASN A 160 17.57 -16.36 -6.81
CA ASN A 160 18.81 -15.90 -6.21
C ASN A 160 18.56 -14.67 -5.30
N ALA A 161 17.82 -14.85 -4.19
CA ALA A 161 17.36 -13.77 -3.31
C ALA A 161 16.44 -12.74 -3.99
N THR A 162 15.62 -13.22 -4.95
CA THR A 162 14.55 -12.44 -5.59
C THR A 162 13.63 -11.82 -4.54
N THR A 163 13.18 -10.59 -4.75
CA THR A 163 12.28 -9.91 -3.82
C THR A 163 10.84 -9.89 -4.31
N LEU A 164 9.89 -9.96 -3.38
CA LEU A 164 8.46 -9.81 -3.63
C LEU A 164 7.97 -8.55 -2.92
N ASN A 165 7.30 -7.66 -3.65
CA ASN A 165 6.62 -6.52 -3.08
C ASN A 165 5.16 -6.85 -2.89
N PHE A 166 4.57 -6.46 -1.77
CA PHE A 166 3.14 -6.61 -1.55
C PHE A 166 2.48 -5.38 -0.92
N VAL A 167 1.18 -5.26 -1.15
CA VAL A 167 0.27 -4.36 -0.44
C VAL A 167 -1.04 -5.08 -0.16
N VAL A 168 -1.62 -4.83 1.01
CA VAL A 168 -2.94 -5.29 1.44
C VAL A 168 -3.92 -4.14 1.24
N ILE A 169 -4.85 -4.32 0.31
CA ILE A 169 -5.97 -3.41 0.11
C ILE A 169 -7.15 -3.99 0.86
N GLN A 170 -7.48 -3.35 1.98
CA GLN A 170 -8.53 -3.85 2.87
C GLN A 170 -9.89 -3.66 2.22
N ALA A 171 -10.67 -4.74 2.13
CA ALA A 171 -12.01 -4.74 1.55
C ALA A 171 -13.12 -4.93 2.59
N ASN A 172 -12.74 -5.07 3.86
CA ASN A 172 -13.64 -5.40 4.95
C ASN A 172 -14.11 -4.11 5.62
N ALA A 173 -15.43 -3.95 5.76
CA ALA A 173 -16.08 -2.83 6.42
C ALA A 173 -15.87 -2.84 7.95
#